data_AF-A0A4Q4YGX2-F1
#
_entry.id   AF-A0A4Q4YGX2-F1
#
_cell.length_a   1.000
_cell.length_b   1.000
_cell.length_c   1.000
_cell.angle_alpha   90.00
_cell.angle_beta   90.00
_cell.angle_gamma   90.00
#
_symmetry.space_group_name_H-M   'P 1'
#
loop_
_entity.id
_entity.type
_entity.pdbx_description
1 polymer ?
#
loop_
_entity_poly.entity_id
_entity_poly.type
_entity_poly.pdbx_seq_one_letter_code
_entity_poly.pdbx_strand_id
1 'polypeptide(L)'
;MSGNHGMGGVYEDQDQRNFPNSSIKEAHRTHNINVEGYLPKDKPRAMNEILSQEIETATEERYKNDPLSRAQAHGNKPSRGAMADADIQADEEEMLKKKQQQQTDSMPGKKY
;
A
#
# COMPACT_ATOMS: atom_id res chain seq x y z
N MET A 1 37.28 2.86 -34.91
CA MET A 1 37.32 3.49 -33.57
C MET A 1 36.27 2.81 -32.72
N SER A 2 36.67 1.89 -31.84
CA SER A 2 35.77 1.15 -30.95
C SER A 2 35.73 1.87 -29.60
N GLY A 3 34.80 2.81 -29.45
CA GLY A 3 34.53 3.47 -28.19
C GLY A 3 33.41 2.75 -27.45
N ASN A 4 33.76 1.81 -26.57
CA ASN A 4 32.82 1.36 -25.53
C ASN A 4 32.99 2.32 -24.35
N HIS A 5 32.32 3.48 -24.43
CA HIS A 5 32.36 4.49 -23.37
C HIS A 5 31.32 4.12 -22.31
N GLY A 6 31.79 3.69 -21.15
CA GLY A 6 30.98 3.54 -19.93
C GLY A 6 30.68 2.09 -19.58
N MET A 7 30.94 1.73 -18.32
CA MET A 7 30.40 0.51 -17.71
C MET A 7 28.89 0.47 -17.95
N GLY A 8 28.42 -0.51 -18.72
CA GLY A 8 26.99 -0.77 -18.93
C GLY A 8 26.36 -1.33 -17.67
N GLY A 9 26.22 -0.51 -16.64
CA GLY A 9 25.32 -0.80 -15.53
C GLY A 9 23.90 -0.73 -16.07
N VAL A 10 23.17 -1.83 -16.01
CA VAL A 10 21.72 -1.81 -16.24
C VAL A 10 21.13 -1.05 -15.05
N TYR A 11 20.80 0.22 -15.25
CA TYR A 11 20.06 0.99 -14.25
C TYR A 11 18.64 0.45 -14.22
N GLU A 12 18.13 0.15 -13.01
CA GLU A 12 16.72 -0.18 -12.84
C GLU A 12 15.86 1.01 -13.30
N ASP A 13 14.73 0.74 -13.97
CA ASP A 13 13.85 1.78 -14.56
C ASP A 13 13.44 2.88 -13.57
N GLN A 14 13.44 2.56 -12.27
CA GLN A 14 13.07 3.47 -11.19
C GLN A 14 14.21 4.43 -10.80
N ASP A 15 15.47 4.07 -11.02
CA ASP A 15 16.64 4.91 -10.71
C ASP A 15 16.84 6.06 -11.70
N GLN A 16 16.15 6.00 -12.84
CA GLN A 16 16.20 7.02 -13.89
C GLN A 16 15.06 8.06 -13.76
N ARG A 17 14.15 7.90 -12.79
CA ARG A 17 13.00 8.79 -12.62
C ARG A 17 13.37 10.03 -11.82
N ASN A 18 12.94 11.20 -12.30
CA ASN A 18 13.06 12.44 -11.56
C ASN A 18 11.78 12.70 -10.75
N PHE A 19 11.93 12.88 -9.44
CA PHE A 19 10.84 13.27 -8.54
C PHE A 19 10.74 14.80 -8.42
N PRO A 20 9.53 15.38 -8.36
CA PRO A 20 9.38 16.81 -8.14
C PRO A 20 9.79 17.18 -6.70
N ASN A 21 10.32 18.38 -6.52
CA ASN A 21 10.75 18.88 -5.21
C ASN A 21 9.64 18.86 -4.15
N SER A 22 8.37 19.01 -4.57
CA SER A 22 7.21 18.89 -3.69
C SER A 22 7.10 17.51 -3.06
N SER A 23 7.24 16.44 -3.86
CA SER A 23 7.18 15.06 -3.39
C SER A 23 8.37 14.71 -2.50
N ILE A 24 9.57 15.22 -2.81
CA ILE A 24 10.76 15.03 -1.96
C ILE A 24 10.55 15.66 -0.57
N LYS A 25 9.98 16.88 -0.53
CA LYS A 25 9.70 17.58 0.73
C LYS A 25 8.58 16.92 1.53
N GLU A 26 7.59 16.37 0.85
CA GLU A 26 6.53 15.58 1.48
C GLU A 26 7.09 14.31 2.10
N ALA A 27 7.86 13.54 1.34
CA ALA A 27 8.49 12.32 1.81
C ALA A 27 9.40 12.55 3.03
N HIS A 28 10.17 13.65 3.03
CA HIS A 28 10.99 14.05 4.19
C HIS A 28 10.17 14.35 5.46
N ARG A 29 8.90 14.78 5.33
CA ARG A 29 8.04 15.10 6.49
C ARG A 29 7.30 13.89 7.03
N THR A 30 6.88 13.00 6.16
CA THR A 30 6.07 11.82 6.51
C THR A 30 6.93 10.64 6.93
N HIS A 31 8.12 10.52 6.34
CA HIS A 31 9.04 9.41 6.58
C HIS A 31 10.24 9.86 7.40
N ASN A 32 10.81 8.95 8.18
CA ASN A 32 12.00 9.20 9.02
C ASN A 32 13.31 9.24 8.22
N ILE A 33 13.24 9.49 6.90
CA ILE A 33 14.38 9.48 5.98
C ILE A 33 14.59 10.92 5.49
N ASN A 34 15.81 11.43 5.67
CA ASN A 34 16.17 12.78 5.22
C ASN A 34 16.49 12.81 3.71
N VAL A 35 15.45 12.66 2.87
CA VAL A 35 15.59 12.64 1.40
C VAL A 35 16.23 13.93 0.86
N GLU A 36 15.94 15.08 1.48
CA GLU A 36 16.44 16.38 1.05
C GLU A 36 17.96 16.49 1.15
N GLY A 37 18.55 15.84 2.17
CA GLY A 37 19.98 15.80 2.44
C GLY A 37 20.81 14.88 1.53
N TYR A 38 20.17 14.03 0.71
CA TYR A 38 20.90 13.20 -0.26
C TYR A 38 21.45 14.04 -1.42
N LEU A 39 22.53 13.56 -2.04
CA LEU A 39 23.04 14.12 -3.29
C LEU A 39 21.98 14.00 -4.39
N PRO A 40 21.87 14.94 -5.36
CA PRO A 40 20.83 14.92 -6.38
C PRO A 40 20.70 13.59 -7.14
N LYS A 41 21.83 12.90 -7.38
CA LYS A 41 21.88 11.58 -8.02
C LYS A 41 21.34 10.43 -7.17
N ASP A 42 21.34 10.59 -5.85
CA ASP A 42 20.95 9.55 -4.87
C ASP A 42 19.52 9.79 -4.33
N LYS A 43 18.96 10.98 -4.53
CA LYS A 43 17.55 11.31 -4.24
C LYS A 43 16.53 10.36 -4.87
N PRO A 44 16.61 9.97 -6.15
CA PRO A 44 15.64 9.04 -6.73
C PRO A 44 15.67 7.68 -6.03
N ARG A 45 16.87 7.18 -5.69
CA ARG A 45 17.02 5.94 -4.93
C ARG A 45 16.35 6.01 -3.55
N ALA A 46 16.57 7.10 -2.80
CA ALA A 46 15.93 7.30 -1.51
C ALA A 46 14.40 7.40 -1.61
N MET A 47 13.89 8.05 -2.66
CA MET A 47 12.45 8.10 -2.94
C MET A 47 11.88 6.72 -3.30
N ASN A 48 12.61 5.93 -4.09
CA ASN A 48 12.21 4.58 -4.46
C ASN A 48 12.12 3.66 -3.23
N GLU A 49 13.08 3.77 -2.31
CA GLU A 49 13.08 3.02 -1.05
C GLU A 49 11.85 3.36 -0.19
N ILE A 50 11.50 4.64 -0.09
CA ILE A 50 10.29 5.09 0.60
C ILE A 50 9.03 4.51 -0.05
N LEU A 51 8.94 4.59 -1.38
CA LEU A 51 7.79 4.06 -2.10
C LEU A 51 7.66 2.54 -1.95
N SER A 52 8.78 1.80 -1.93
CA SER A 52 8.74 0.36 -1.65
C SER A 52 8.22 0.06 -0.25
N GLN A 53 8.65 0.83 0.77
CA GLN A 53 8.18 0.66 2.14
C GLN A 53 6.68 0.98 2.27
N GLU A 54 6.17 2.01 1.59
CA GLU A 54 4.74 2.33 1.54
C GLU A 54 3.92 1.21 0.89
N ILE A 55 4.42 0.63 -0.20
CA ILE A 55 3.76 -0.50 -0.85
C ILE A 55 3.75 -1.72 0.09
N GLU A 56 4.88 -2.05 0.68
CA GLU A 56 5.00 -3.18 1.61
C GLU A 56 4.03 -3.02 2.79
N THR A 57 4.05 -1.88 3.47
CA THR A 57 3.15 -1.59 4.60
C THR A 57 1.67 -1.67 4.18
N ALA A 58 1.30 -1.08 3.04
CA ALA A 58 -0.06 -1.16 2.52
C ALA A 58 -0.47 -2.60 2.16
N THR A 59 0.45 -3.43 1.64
CA THR A 59 0.17 -4.84 1.38
C THR A 59 0.05 -5.65 2.66
N GLU A 60 0.87 -5.39 3.67
CA GLU A 60 0.77 -6.04 4.98
C GLU A 60 -0.54 -5.72 5.68
N GLU A 61 -0.99 -4.46 5.65
CA GLU A 61 -2.30 -4.07 6.19
C GLU A 61 -3.45 -4.79 5.48
N ARG A 62 -3.37 -4.94 4.16
CA ARG A 62 -4.35 -5.75 3.40
C ARG A 62 -4.33 -7.20 3.86
N TYR A 63 -3.15 -7.79 4.02
CA TYR A 63 -3.01 -9.18 4.49
C TYR A 63 -3.48 -9.40 5.93
N LYS A 64 -3.45 -8.37 6.79
CA LYS A 64 -3.98 -8.43 8.16
C LYS A 64 -5.51 -8.42 8.20
N ASN A 65 -6.14 -7.66 7.30
CA ASN A 65 -7.58 -7.45 7.31
C ASN A 65 -8.36 -8.47 6.48
N ASP A 66 -7.75 -9.02 5.41
CA ASP A 66 -8.37 -10.02 4.55
C ASP A 66 -7.59 -11.35 4.62
N PRO A 67 -8.15 -12.39 5.26
CA PRO A 67 -7.51 -13.69 5.39
C PRO A 67 -7.33 -14.44 4.04
N LEU A 68 -8.06 -14.07 2.99
CA LEU A 68 -7.99 -14.68 1.66
C LEU A 68 -6.97 -14.00 0.75
N SER A 69 -6.72 -12.71 0.96
CA SER A 69 -5.90 -11.86 0.09
C SER A 69 -4.52 -12.42 -0.22
N ARG A 70 -3.84 -13.03 0.77
CA ARG A 70 -2.50 -13.60 0.58
C ARG A 70 -2.51 -14.81 -0.36
N ALA A 71 -3.46 -15.72 -0.19
CA ALA A 71 -3.56 -16.89 -1.06
C ALA A 71 -3.91 -16.48 -2.50
N GLN A 72 -4.87 -15.56 -2.65
CA GLN A 72 -5.28 -15.04 -3.95
C GLN A 72 -4.16 -14.26 -4.67
N ALA A 73 -3.42 -13.41 -3.95
CA ALA A 73 -2.30 -12.65 -4.50
C ALA A 73 -1.19 -13.56 -5.08
N HIS A 74 -1.00 -14.74 -4.48
CA HIS A 74 -0.04 -15.73 -4.96
C HIS A 74 -0.64 -16.78 -5.91
N GLY A 75 -1.92 -16.64 -6.33
CA GLY A 75 -2.59 -17.58 -7.24
C GLY A 75 -2.93 -18.94 -6.62
N ASN A 76 -2.89 -19.04 -5.29
CA ASN A 76 -3.17 -20.27 -4.55
C ASN A 76 -4.62 -20.32 -4.06
N LYS A 77 -5.12 -21.53 -3.80
CA LYS A 77 -6.40 -21.70 -3.11
C LYS A 77 -6.25 -21.36 -1.62
N PRO A 78 -7.12 -20.52 -1.04
CA PRO A 78 -7.07 -20.22 0.38
C PRO A 78 -7.33 -21.47 1.22
N SER A 79 -6.83 -21.46 2.46
CA SER A 79 -7.02 -22.59 3.37
C SER A 79 -8.49 -22.69 3.80
N ARG A 80 -8.91 -23.89 4.23
CA ARG A 80 -10.27 -24.11 4.70
C ARG A 80 -10.62 -23.26 5.93
N GLY A 81 -9.64 -22.96 6.78
CA GLY A 81 -9.79 -22.05 7.91
C GLY A 81 -9.95 -20.60 7.47
N ALA A 82 -9.12 -20.12 6.54
CA ALA A 82 -9.21 -18.76 6.02
C ALA A 82 -10.55 -18.48 5.30
N MET A 83 -11.11 -19.49 4.62
CA MET A 83 -12.48 -19.39 4.07
C MET A 83 -13.53 -19.23 5.16
N ALA A 84 -13.45 -20.05 6.23
CA ALA A 84 -14.41 -19.98 7.32
C ALA A 84 -14.33 -18.64 8.07
N ASP A 85 -13.13 -18.13 8.30
CA ASP A 85 -12.93 -16.82 8.93
C ASP A 85 -13.50 -15.69 8.06
N ALA A 86 -13.33 -15.76 6.73
CA ALA A 86 -13.92 -14.80 5.80
C ALA A 86 -15.46 -14.85 5.78
N ASP A 87 -16.04 -16.06 5.82
CA ASP A 87 -17.50 -16.24 5.88
C ASP A 87 -18.08 -15.66 7.19
N ILE A 88 -17.43 -15.91 8.33
CA ILE A 88 -17.83 -15.34 9.63
C ILE A 88 -17.74 -13.82 9.60
N GLN A 89 -16.66 -13.26 9.06
CA GLN A 89 -16.48 -11.81 8.96
C GLN A 89 -17.56 -11.16 8.08
N ALA A 90 -17.93 -11.81 6.97
CA ALA A 90 -19.02 -11.34 6.10
C ALA A 90 -20.38 -11.36 6.83
N ASP A 91 -20.68 -12.44 7.54
CA ASP A 91 -21.92 -12.58 8.33
C ASP A 91 -22.00 -11.53 9.45
N GLU A 92 -20.89 -11.28 10.16
CA GLU A 92 -20.81 -10.27 11.21
C GLU A 92 -21.02 -8.85 10.65
N GLU A 93 -20.42 -8.53 9.51
CA GLU A 93 -20.62 -7.24 8.84
C GLU A 93 -22.07 -7.03 8.40
N GLU A 94 -22.73 -8.06 7.89
CA GLU A 94 -24.15 -7.98 7.54
C GLU A 94 -25.02 -7.73 8.76
N MET A 95 -24.76 -8.42 9.87
CA MET A 95 -25.48 -8.22 11.12
C MET A 95 -25.26 -6.81 11.68
N LEU A 96 -24.03 -6.30 11.63
CA LEU A 96 -23.69 -4.94 12.01
C LEU A 96 -24.40 -3.91 11.14
N LYS A 97 -24.46 -4.11 9.81
CA LYS A 97 -25.20 -3.23 8.88
C LYS A 97 -26.69 -3.23 9.19
N LYS A 98 -27.30 -4.40 9.42
CA LYS A 98 -28.71 -4.54 9.81
C LYS A 98 -28.98 -3.81 11.13
N LYS A 99 -28.10 -3.96 12.13
CA LYS A 99 -28.21 -3.29 13.43
C LYS A 99 -28.05 -1.77 13.32
N GLN A 100 -27.10 -1.29 12.52
CA GLN A 100 -26.93 0.15 12.26
C GLN A 100 -28.14 0.73 11.56
N GLN A 101 -28.69 0.06 10.54
CA GLN A 101 -29.91 0.49 9.86
C GLN A 101 -31.08 0.61 10.86
N GLN A 102 -31.30 -0.41 11.69
CA GLN A 102 -32.33 -0.38 12.73
C GLN A 102 -32.14 0.76 13.75
N GLN A 103 -30.90 1.03 14.18
CA GLN A 103 -30.60 2.16 15.06
C GLN A 103 -30.85 3.52 14.40
N THR A 104 -30.50 3.68 13.13
CA THR A 104 -30.75 4.94 12.40
C THR A 104 -32.24 5.17 12.11
N ASP A 105 -33.03 4.10 12.03
CA ASP A 105 -34.49 4.17 11.81
C ASP A 105 -35.24 4.45 13.13
N SER A 106 -34.66 4.02 14.26
CA SER A 106 -35.18 4.27 15.61
C SER A 106 -34.84 5.67 16.16
N MET A 107 -34.16 6.55 15.43
CA MET A 107 -33.85 7.90 15.90
C MET A 107 -35.07 8.83 15.78
N PRO A 108 -35.55 9.45 16.89
CA PRO A 108 -36.70 10.35 16.85
C PRO A 108 -36.30 11.66 16.15
N GLY A 109 -36.64 11.78 14.86
CA GLY A 109 -36.35 12.98 14.06
C GLY A 109 -36.16 12.76 12.56
N LYS A 110 -36.12 11.52 12.08
CA LYS A 110 -35.99 11.21 10.64
C LYS A 110 -37.33 11.50 9.93
N LYS A 111 -37.47 12.71 9.39
CA LYS A 111 -38.55 13.05 8.47
C LYS A 111 -38.22 12.44 7.10
N TYR A 112 -39.19 11.70 6.55
CA TYR A 112 -39.18 11.20 5.17
C TYR A 112 -38.95 12.34 4.17
#